data_AF-A0A1T1ARE5-F1
#
_entry.id   AF-A0A1T1ARE5-F1
#
_cell.length_a   1.000
_cell.length_b   1.000
_cell.length_c   1.000
_cell.angle_alpha   90.00
_cell.angle_beta   90.00
_cell.angle_gamma   90.00
#
_symmetry.space_group_name_H-M   'P 1'
#
loop_
_entity.id
_entity.type
_entity.pdbx_description
1 polymer ?
#
loop_
_entity_poly.entity_id
_entity_poly.type
_entity_poly.pdbx_seq_one_letter_code
_entity_poly.pdbx_strand_id
1 'polypeptide(L)'
;MQTPNHDTTTDTATHSARLIGSSRITPPDSSEDVRHMIFETDDAGFDARVGQCIRVMAPGQFGNIHHTRLYSLAHIDHTDAQCTEFSLLVRRCTYLDDFSGERYDGVASNYLCDLPMGSVMTFSGPVGHPFSIPANRRAPLLMVGMGTGIAPFRGLVSRIYDARGGWEGKVRLFYGARSGLEMLYMNTENADLANYFDQATFKAFQALSPRPHFDEPPALGAALDQHASELKEMLQDPQTHIFVAGPQAMLGQVENSFAQIVGSTGDWPTLYQHLLDSGRWNQVLY
;
A
#
# COMPACT_ATOMS: atom_id res chain seq x y z
N MET A 1 -18.20 15.81 -22.96
CA MET A 1 -16.73 15.63 -22.97
C MET A 1 -16.44 14.24 -22.48
N GLN A 2 -15.98 13.36 -23.37
CA GLN A 2 -15.67 11.97 -23.08
C GLN A 2 -14.44 11.91 -22.18
N THR A 3 -14.58 11.29 -21.02
CA THR A 3 -13.48 10.82 -20.19
C THR A 3 -12.68 9.77 -20.97
N PRO A 4 -11.33 9.81 -20.97
CA PRO A 4 -10.55 8.76 -21.61
C PRO A 4 -10.74 7.47 -20.82
N ASN A 5 -11.30 6.45 -21.46
CA ASN A 5 -11.19 5.07 -21.02
C ASN A 5 -9.71 4.68 -21.09
N HIS A 6 -9.03 4.60 -19.94
CA HIS A 6 -7.82 3.81 -19.82
C HIS A 6 -8.21 2.34 -19.70
N ASP A 7 -8.69 1.79 -20.81
CA ASP A 7 -8.88 0.36 -21.01
C ASP A 7 -7.78 -0.13 -21.94
N THR A 8 -6.56 -0.24 -21.41
CA THR A 8 -5.52 -1.08 -22.00
C THR A 8 -5.56 -2.42 -21.30
N THR A 9 -6.47 -3.29 -21.74
CA THR A 9 -6.41 -4.72 -21.51
C THR A 9 -5.17 -5.28 -22.20
N THR A 10 -4.01 -5.18 -21.54
CA THR A 10 -2.98 -6.19 -21.75
C THR A 10 -3.55 -7.47 -21.16
N ASP A 11 -3.88 -8.43 -22.01
CA ASP A 11 -4.40 -9.73 -21.61
C ASP A 11 -3.34 -10.37 -20.70
N THR A 12 -3.55 -10.25 -19.39
CA THR A 12 -2.61 -10.68 -18.38
C THR A 12 -2.96 -12.12 -18.06
N ALA A 13 -1.95 -12.99 -18.05
CA ALA A 13 -2.13 -14.40 -17.81
C ALA A 13 -2.97 -14.62 -16.54
N THR A 14 -3.88 -15.58 -16.62
CA THR A 14 -4.71 -15.99 -15.48
C THR A 14 -3.98 -17.09 -14.74
N HIS A 15 -3.90 -16.92 -13.42
CA HIS A 15 -3.18 -17.79 -12.50
C HIS A 15 -4.12 -18.24 -11.37
N SER A 16 -3.67 -19.24 -10.61
CA SER A 16 -4.38 -19.71 -9.41
C SER A 16 -3.41 -19.82 -8.23
N ALA A 17 -3.87 -19.45 -7.04
CA ALA A 17 -3.08 -19.60 -5.81
C ALA A 17 -3.93 -20.13 -4.66
N ARG A 18 -3.35 -21.00 -3.86
CA ARG A 18 -3.96 -21.60 -2.67
C ARG A 18 -3.73 -20.72 -1.45
N LEU A 19 -4.77 -20.49 -0.65
CA LEU A 19 -4.66 -19.80 0.63
C LEU A 19 -3.97 -20.71 1.65
N ILE A 20 -2.78 -20.33 2.10
CA ILE A 20 -1.98 -21.08 3.07
C ILE A 20 -1.85 -20.37 4.43
N GLY A 21 -2.27 -19.10 4.53
CA GLY A 21 -2.33 -18.35 5.78
C GLY A 21 -3.37 -17.24 5.73
N SER A 22 -4.10 -17.03 6.83
CA SER A 22 -5.03 -15.90 6.97
C SER A 22 -5.11 -15.49 8.42
N SER A 23 -4.61 -14.29 8.74
CA SER A 23 -4.60 -13.75 10.10
C SER A 23 -5.19 -12.35 10.10
N ARG A 24 -6.12 -12.08 11.02
CA ARG A 24 -6.58 -10.71 11.29
C ARG A 24 -5.44 -9.97 11.99
N ILE A 25 -5.09 -8.79 11.48
CA ILE A 25 -4.00 -7.93 12.01
C ILE A 25 -4.53 -6.62 12.61
N THR A 26 -5.83 -6.60 12.91
CA THR A 26 -6.49 -5.61 13.75
C THR A 26 -7.09 -6.33 14.95
N PRO A 27 -7.08 -5.69 16.14
CA PRO A 27 -7.68 -6.26 17.34
C PRO A 27 -9.16 -6.66 17.12
N PRO A 28 -9.67 -7.71 17.80
CA PRO A 28 -11.05 -8.16 17.64
C PRO A 28 -12.11 -7.06 17.86
N ASP A 29 -11.82 -6.10 18.74
CA ASP A 29 -12.64 -4.95 19.09
C ASP A 29 -12.50 -3.75 18.13
N SER A 30 -11.56 -3.79 17.19
CA SER A 30 -11.50 -2.83 16.09
C SER A 30 -12.73 -3.00 15.18
N SER A 31 -13.29 -1.88 14.71
CA SER A 31 -14.35 -1.88 13.70
C SER A 31 -13.87 -2.37 12.33
N GLU A 32 -12.55 -2.36 12.09
CA GLU A 32 -11.96 -2.77 10.83
C GLU A 32 -11.51 -4.23 10.93
N ASP A 33 -12.00 -5.10 10.05
CA ASP A 33 -11.45 -6.44 9.82
C ASP A 33 -10.41 -6.34 8.71
N VAL A 34 -9.13 -6.29 9.08
CA VAL A 34 -8.02 -6.28 8.13
C VAL A 34 -7.20 -7.54 8.29
N ARG A 35 -6.97 -8.25 7.19
CA ARG A 35 -6.31 -9.55 7.18
C ARG A 35 -5.02 -9.51 6.38
N HIS A 36 -3.99 -10.12 6.97
CA HIS A 36 -2.80 -10.55 6.27
C HIS A 36 -3.05 -11.97 5.75
N MET A 37 -3.09 -12.12 4.43
CA MET A 37 -3.39 -13.38 3.77
C MET A 37 -2.19 -13.82 2.95
N ILE A 38 -1.79 -15.08 3.08
CA ILE A 38 -0.63 -15.68 2.40
C ILE A 38 -1.15 -16.71 1.41
N PHE A 39 -0.73 -16.57 0.17
CA PHE A 39 -1.10 -17.43 -0.94
C PHE A 39 0.14 -18.08 -1.55
N GLU A 40 -0.02 -19.29 -2.05
CA GLU A 40 1.03 -20.07 -2.71
C GLU A 40 0.55 -20.46 -4.12
N THR A 41 1.43 -20.31 -5.11
CA THR A 41 1.20 -20.78 -6.48
C THR A 41 2.42 -21.53 -7.02
N ASP A 42 2.17 -22.63 -7.72
CA ASP A 42 3.16 -23.41 -8.48
C ASP A 42 3.23 -22.97 -9.96
N ASP A 43 2.50 -21.91 -10.32
CA ASP A 43 2.50 -21.39 -11.69
C ASP A 43 3.79 -20.63 -11.99
N ALA A 44 4.69 -21.29 -12.73
CA ALA A 44 5.96 -20.72 -13.17
C ALA A 44 5.82 -19.48 -14.07
N GLY A 45 4.62 -19.21 -14.62
CA GLY A 45 4.33 -18.01 -15.40
C GLY A 45 4.12 -16.75 -14.54
N PHE A 46 3.92 -16.89 -13.23
CA PHE A 46 3.70 -15.77 -12.33
C PHE A 46 5.04 -15.18 -11.82
N ASP A 47 5.67 -14.32 -12.63
CA ASP A 47 6.87 -13.55 -12.26
C ASP A 47 6.50 -12.16 -11.74
N ALA A 48 6.13 -12.06 -10.47
CA ALA A 48 5.79 -10.80 -9.82
C ALA A 48 6.89 -10.27 -8.90
N ARG A 49 6.84 -8.97 -8.63
CA ARG A 49 7.75 -8.27 -7.73
C ARG A 49 6.99 -7.51 -6.67
N VAL A 50 7.63 -7.33 -5.51
CA VAL A 50 7.14 -6.48 -4.41
C VAL A 50 6.70 -5.11 -4.96
N GLY A 51 5.52 -4.65 -4.54
CA GLY A 51 4.95 -3.37 -4.95
C GLY A 51 4.12 -3.42 -6.24
N GLN A 52 4.12 -4.53 -6.99
CA GLN A 52 3.12 -4.75 -8.04
C GLN A 52 1.77 -5.15 -7.42
N CYS A 53 0.73 -5.14 -8.25
CA CYS A 53 -0.60 -5.59 -7.86
C CYS A 53 -0.97 -6.88 -8.61
N ILE A 54 -1.92 -7.61 -8.07
CA ILE A 54 -2.67 -8.65 -8.80
C ILE A 54 -4.14 -8.27 -8.88
N ARG A 55 -4.81 -8.73 -9.94
CA ARG A 55 -6.24 -8.58 -10.13
C ARG A 55 -6.93 -9.84 -9.65
N VAL A 56 -7.47 -9.80 -8.44
CA VAL A 56 -8.27 -10.90 -7.88
C VAL A 56 -9.60 -11.00 -8.64
N MET A 57 -9.99 -12.22 -9.01
CA MET A 57 -11.20 -12.52 -9.77
C MET A 57 -12.23 -13.20 -8.87
N ALA A 58 -12.89 -12.42 -8.00
CA ALA A 58 -13.93 -12.94 -7.12
C ALA A 58 -15.16 -13.41 -7.92
N PRO A 59 -16.02 -14.28 -7.35
CA PRO A 59 -17.28 -14.67 -7.99
C PRO A 59 -18.11 -13.44 -8.39
N GLY A 60 -18.57 -13.42 -9.65
CA GLY A 60 -19.32 -12.29 -10.17
C GLY A 60 -20.76 -12.21 -9.65
N GLN A 61 -21.39 -11.06 -9.88
CA GLN A 61 -22.78 -10.77 -9.56
C GLN A 61 -23.47 -10.13 -10.77
N PHE A 62 -24.81 -10.18 -10.81
CA PHE A 62 -25.64 -9.50 -11.80
C PHE A 62 -25.27 -9.83 -13.27
N GLY A 63 -25.01 -11.11 -13.55
CA GLY A 63 -24.70 -11.58 -14.90
C GLY A 63 -23.22 -11.52 -15.30
N ASN A 64 -22.35 -10.95 -14.45
CA ASN A 64 -20.90 -11.02 -14.65
C ASN A 64 -20.35 -12.35 -14.13
N ILE A 65 -19.37 -12.93 -14.82
CA ILE A 65 -18.70 -14.17 -14.39
C ILE A 65 -17.79 -13.88 -13.19
N HIS A 66 -17.05 -12.78 -13.23
CA HIS A 66 -16.13 -12.36 -12.19
C HIS A 66 -16.36 -10.91 -11.75
N HIS A 67 -16.15 -10.64 -10.46
CA HIS A 67 -16.02 -9.30 -9.92
C HIS A 67 -14.55 -9.05 -9.59
N THR A 68 -13.87 -8.25 -10.41
CA THR A 68 -12.42 -8.05 -10.26
C THR A 68 -12.03 -6.84 -9.41
N ARG A 69 -10.98 -6.97 -8.60
CA ARG A 69 -10.34 -5.87 -7.86
C ARG A 69 -8.82 -6.05 -7.81
N LEU A 70 -8.09 -4.93 -7.80
CA LEU A 70 -6.64 -4.92 -7.65
C LEU A 70 -6.26 -4.93 -6.18
N TYR A 71 -5.24 -5.74 -5.84
CA TYR A 71 -4.63 -5.79 -4.53
C TYR A 71 -3.11 -5.71 -4.67
N SER A 72 -2.47 -4.85 -3.87
CA SER A 72 -1.01 -4.75 -3.84
C SER A 72 -0.39 -5.97 -3.17
N LEU A 73 0.70 -6.47 -3.75
CA LEU A 73 1.53 -7.51 -3.17
C LEU A 73 2.31 -6.92 -1.99
N ALA A 74 1.97 -7.32 -0.76
CA ALA A 74 2.60 -6.86 0.46
C ALA A 74 3.95 -7.55 0.73
N HIS A 75 4.12 -8.73 0.17
CA HIS A 75 5.36 -9.51 0.17
C HIS A 75 5.29 -10.53 -0.98
N ILE A 76 6.45 -10.92 -1.50
CA ILE A 76 6.60 -12.04 -2.42
C ILE A 76 7.94 -12.71 -2.15
N ASP A 77 7.91 -14.03 -2.08
CA ASP A 77 9.09 -14.88 -1.95
C ASP A 77 9.03 -16.02 -2.98
N HIS A 78 10.17 -16.34 -3.55
CA HIS A 78 10.31 -17.48 -4.45
C HIS A 78 11.01 -18.58 -3.67
N THR A 79 10.23 -19.56 -3.24
CA THR A 79 10.75 -20.68 -2.46
C THR A 79 11.62 -21.59 -3.35
N ASP A 80 12.59 -22.28 -2.74
CA ASP A 80 13.42 -23.28 -3.42
C ASP A 80 12.60 -24.42 -4.06
N ALA A 81 11.34 -24.60 -3.63
CA ALA A 81 10.41 -25.62 -4.09
C ALA A 81 9.69 -25.27 -5.42
N GLN A 82 10.16 -24.27 -6.16
CA GLN A 82 9.55 -23.81 -7.42
C GLN A 82 8.13 -23.26 -7.24
N CYS A 83 7.76 -22.92 -6.00
CA CYS A 83 6.50 -22.31 -5.61
C CYS A 83 6.74 -20.84 -5.24
N THR A 84 5.86 -19.96 -5.68
CA THR A 84 5.87 -18.54 -5.31
C THR A 84 4.85 -18.31 -4.19
N GLU A 85 5.34 -17.80 -3.06
CA GLU A 85 4.48 -17.33 -1.98
C GLU A 85 4.33 -15.83 -2.06
N PHE A 86 3.12 -15.32 -1.89
CA PHE A 86 2.86 -13.89 -1.83
C PHE A 86 1.80 -13.58 -0.78
N SER A 87 1.85 -12.36 -0.25
CA SER A 87 0.84 -11.90 0.71
C SER A 87 0.04 -10.71 0.20
N LEU A 88 -1.24 -10.72 0.55
CA LEU A 88 -2.17 -9.62 0.35
C LEU A 88 -2.58 -9.04 1.70
N LEU A 89 -2.79 -7.73 1.71
CA LEU A 89 -3.41 -7.03 2.84
C LEU A 89 -4.82 -6.63 2.46
N VAL A 90 -5.81 -7.28 3.07
CA VAL A 90 -7.21 -7.14 2.67
C VAL A 90 -8.00 -6.55 3.83
N ARG A 91 -8.57 -5.37 3.62
CA ARG A 91 -9.59 -4.80 4.50
C ARG A 91 -10.97 -5.24 4.04
N ARG A 92 -11.77 -5.78 4.95
CA ARG A 92 -13.19 -6.07 4.70
C ARG A 92 -13.94 -4.75 4.52
N CYS A 93 -14.39 -4.49 3.29
CA CYS A 93 -15.14 -3.28 2.99
C CYS A 93 -16.65 -3.53 3.10
N THR A 94 -17.35 -2.55 3.67
CA THR A 94 -18.80 -2.41 3.56
C THR A 94 -19.11 -0.99 3.16
N TYR A 95 -20.16 -0.81 2.38
CA TYR A 95 -20.58 0.47 1.83
C TYR A 95 -22.00 0.77 2.29
N LEU A 96 -22.32 2.05 2.37
CA LEU A 96 -23.68 2.53 2.62
C LEU A 96 -24.18 3.13 1.31
N ASP A 97 -25.37 2.74 0.87
CA ASP A 97 -26.03 3.41 -0.24
C ASP A 97 -26.58 4.77 0.24
N ASP A 98 -26.15 5.86 -0.38
CA ASP A 98 -26.51 7.22 0.05
C ASP A 98 -28.01 7.52 -0.11
N PHE A 99 -28.73 6.77 -0.94
CA PHE A 99 -30.14 6.99 -1.22
C PHE A 99 -31.06 6.11 -0.37
N SER A 100 -30.78 4.82 -0.31
CA SER A 100 -31.59 3.85 0.44
C SER A 100 -31.16 3.72 1.90
N GLY A 101 -29.93 4.11 2.23
CA GLY A 101 -29.30 3.87 3.54
C GLY A 101 -28.98 2.39 3.79
N GLU A 102 -29.07 1.54 2.77
CA GLU A 102 -28.78 0.12 2.90
C GLU A 102 -27.28 -0.13 2.93
N ARG A 103 -26.83 -0.99 3.84
CA ARG A 103 -25.44 -1.42 3.92
C ARG A 103 -25.22 -2.64 3.04
N TYR A 104 -24.23 -2.57 2.15
CA TYR A 104 -23.85 -3.69 1.30
C TYR A 104 -22.36 -4.04 1.42
N ASP A 105 -22.07 -5.32 1.25
CA ASP A 105 -20.73 -5.87 1.39
C ASP A 105 -19.92 -5.73 0.09
N GLY A 106 -18.66 -5.34 0.22
CA GLY A 106 -17.74 -5.35 -0.91
C GLY A 106 -17.46 -6.77 -1.39
N VAL A 107 -17.80 -7.08 -2.64
CA VAL A 107 -17.78 -8.44 -3.18
C VAL A 107 -16.40 -9.10 -3.03
N ALA A 108 -15.33 -8.47 -3.54
CA ALA A 108 -14.00 -9.07 -3.54
C ALA A 108 -13.36 -9.12 -2.16
N SER A 109 -13.52 -8.07 -1.33
CA SER A 109 -12.94 -8.05 0.02
C SER A 109 -13.60 -9.07 0.94
N ASN A 110 -14.92 -9.23 0.88
CA ASN A 110 -15.61 -10.22 1.69
C ASN A 110 -15.31 -11.64 1.17
N TYR A 111 -15.31 -11.85 -0.15
CA TYR A 111 -14.86 -13.12 -0.74
C TYR A 111 -13.49 -13.56 -0.22
N LEU A 112 -12.51 -12.65 -0.19
CA LEU A 112 -11.17 -12.94 0.33
C LEU A 112 -11.19 -13.17 1.85
N CYS A 113 -11.80 -12.27 2.62
CA CYS A 113 -11.79 -12.39 4.07
C CYS A 113 -12.55 -13.64 4.59
N ASP A 114 -13.51 -14.16 3.81
CA ASP A 114 -14.28 -15.37 4.12
C ASP A 114 -13.71 -16.63 3.46
N LEU A 115 -12.61 -16.51 2.69
CA LEU A 115 -12.00 -17.62 1.98
C LEU A 115 -11.47 -18.68 2.97
N PRO A 116 -11.95 -19.93 2.93
CA PRO A 116 -11.46 -20.97 3.83
C PRO A 116 -10.00 -21.33 3.55
N MET A 117 -9.24 -21.66 4.60
CA MET A 117 -7.88 -22.19 4.46
C MET A 117 -7.83 -23.35 3.47
N GLY A 118 -6.80 -23.36 2.60
CA GLY A 118 -6.63 -24.35 1.54
C GLY A 118 -7.45 -24.09 0.28
N SER A 119 -8.34 -23.10 0.26
CA SER A 119 -9.11 -22.76 -0.94
C SER A 119 -8.23 -22.08 -2.00
N VAL A 120 -8.59 -22.26 -3.26
CA VAL A 120 -7.88 -21.69 -4.41
C VAL A 120 -8.60 -20.44 -4.89
N MET A 121 -7.86 -19.36 -5.06
CA MET A 121 -8.29 -18.10 -5.65
C MET A 121 -7.73 -17.98 -7.07
N THR A 122 -8.55 -17.48 -8.00
CA THR A 122 -8.13 -17.10 -9.35
C THR A 122 -7.78 -15.62 -9.41
N PHE A 123 -6.72 -15.27 -10.13
CA PHE A 123 -6.29 -13.89 -10.33
C PHE A 123 -5.58 -13.72 -11.67
N SER A 124 -5.41 -12.47 -12.12
CA SER A 124 -4.53 -12.14 -13.25
C SER A 124 -3.48 -11.10 -12.85
N GLY A 125 -2.37 -11.06 -13.59
CA GLY A 125 -1.27 -10.13 -13.35
C GLY A 125 0.11 -10.77 -13.56
N PRO A 126 1.17 -10.19 -12.97
CA PRO A 126 1.17 -8.95 -12.19
C PRO A 126 0.76 -7.72 -13.02
N VAL A 127 0.24 -6.69 -12.34
CA VAL A 127 -0.20 -5.42 -12.93
C VAL A 127 0.50 -4.26 -12.22
N GLY A 128 0.83 -3.23 -13.00
CA GLY A 128 1.41 -1.99 -12.49
C GLY A 128 2.93 -2.03 -12.35
N HIS A 129 3.50 -0.85 -12.18
CA HIS A 129 4.94 -0.70 -11.93
C HIS A 129 5.20 -0.85 -10.44
N PRO A 130 6.14 -1.73 -10.04
CA PRO A 130 6.55 -1.81 -8.64
C PRO A 130 7.08 -0.45 -8.21
N PHE A 131 6.94 -0.11 -6.93
CA PHE A 131 7.73 0.95 -6.32
C PHE A 131 9.20 0.67 -6.61
N SER A 132 9.72 1.41 -7.58
CA SER A 132 11.00 1.12 -8.19
C SER A 132 12.08 1.57 -7.23
N ILE A 133 12.64 0.61 -6.50
CA ILE A 133 13.69 0.87 -5.54
C ILE A 133 14.97 1.25 -6.31
N PRO A 134 15.51 2.46 -6.11
CA PRO A 134 16.69 2.92 -6.83
C PRO A 134 17.87 1.97 -6.65
N ALA A 135 18.78 1.92 -7.63
CA ALA A 135 20.00 1.13 -7.52
C ALA A 135 20.97 1.73 -6.47
N ASN A 136 20.98 3.05 -6.34
CA ASN A 136 21.78 3.78 -5.36
C ASN A 136 21.22 3.62 -3.95
N ARG A 137 21.91 2.86 -3.09
CA ARG A 137 21.53 2.61 -1.69
C ARG A 137 21.62 3.85 -0.78
N ARG A 138 22.24 4.93 -1.26
CA ARG A 138 22.35 6.22 -0.57
C ARG A 138 21.18 7.15 -0.87
N ALA A 139 20.35 6.83 -1.86
CA ALA A 139 19.16 7.60 -2.20
C ALA A 139 18.19 7.64 -1.01
N PRO A 140 17.73 8.83 -0.56
CA PRO A 140 16.69 8.90 0.44
C PRO A 140 15.37 8.33 -0.08
N LEU A 141 14.65 7.60 0.77
CA LEU A 141 13.34 7.03 0.48
C LEU A 141 12.31 7.66 1.42
N LEU A 142 11.34 8.38 0.85
CA LEU A 142 10.20 8.95 1.56
C LEU A 142 8.95 8.15 1.23
N MET A 143 8.37 7.48 2.21
CA MET A 143 7.15 6.70 2.07
C MET A 143 6.03 7.39 2.85
N VAL A 144 4.87 7.56 2.21
CA VAL A 144 3.69 8.16 2.81
C VAL A 144 2.50 7.24 2.59
N GLY A 145 2.01 6.63 3.67
CA GLY A 145 0.98 5.59 3.64
C GLY A 145 -0.25 5.93 4.45
N MET A 146 -1.41 5.40 4.05
CA MET A 146 -2.61 5.43 4.87
C MET A 146 -3.40 4.11 4.79
N GLY A 147 -3.85 3.60 5.93
CA GLY A 147 -4.64 2.37 6.01
C GLY A 147 -3.91 1.17 5.38
N THR A 148 -4.54 0.46 4.44
CA THR A 148 -3.91 -0.66 3.73
C THR A 148 -2.80 -0.25 2.75
N GLY A 149 -2.60 1.07 2.53
CA GLY A 149 -1.47 1.60 1.77
C GLY A 149 -0.10 1.28 2.37
N ILE A 150 -0.05 0.76 3.61
CA ILE A 150 1.19 0.24 4.21
C ILE A 150 1.71 -1.04 3.55
N ALA A 151 0.84 -1.81 2.89
CA ALA A 151 1.17 -3.10 2.27
C ALA A 151 2.43 -3.04 1.39
N PRO A 152 2.50 -2.17 0.36
CA PRO A 152 3.70 -2.08 -0.47
C PRO A 152 4.93 -1.59 0.31
N PHE A 153 4.77 -0.78 1.37
CA PHE A 153 5.89 -0.31 2.18
C PHE A 153 6.48 -1.39 3.09
N ARG A 154 5.65 -2.29 3.65
CA ARG A 154 6.15 -3.48 4.36
C ARG A 154 7.07 -4.29 3.45
N GLY A 155 6.63 -4.57 2.23
CA GLY A 155 7.44 -5.30 1.26
C GLY A 155 8.70 -4.53 0.86
N LEU A 156 8.59 -3.21 0.64
CA LEU A 156 9.73 -2.37 0.28
C LEU A 156 10.79 -2.37 1.38
N VAL A 157 10.40 -2.18 2.64
CA VAL A 157 11.27 -2.17 3.83
C VAL A 157 11.99 -3.52 3.97
N SER A 158 11.27 -4.64 3.92
CA SER A 158 11.89 -5.98 3.94
C SER A 158 12.86 -6.17 2.76
N ARG A 159 12.50 -5.70 1.56
CA ARG A 159 13.38 -5.81 0.39
C ARG A 159 14.67 -5.00 0.53
N ILE A 160 14.64 -3.79 1.09
CA ILE A 160 15.86 -2.98 1.25
C ILE A 160 16.75 -3.48 2.38
N TYR A 161 16.17 -3.94 3.50
CA TYR A 161 16.96 -4.37 4.66
C TYR A 161 17.37 -5.84 4.59
N ASP A 162 16.46 -6.74 4.23
CA ASP A 162 16.73 -8.18 4.21
C ASP A 162 17.36 -8.60 2.88
N ALA A 163 16.66 -8.42 1.77
CA ALA A 163 17.08 -8.95 0.47
C ALA A 163 18.27 -8.20 -0.13
N ARG A 164 18.41 -6.90 0.17
CA ARG A 164 19.56 -6.09 -0.26
C ARG A 164 20.61 -5.96 0.85
N GLY A 165 20.41 -6.50 2.05
CA GLY A 165 21.39 -6.41 3.15
C GLY A 165 21.62 -4.99 3.67
N GLY A 166 20.59 -4.14 3.66
CA GLY A 166 20.61 -2.81 4.27
C GLY A 166 20.37 -1.62 3.33
N TRP A 167 20.21 -0.44 3.93
CA TRP A 167 20.07 0.83 3.21
C TRP A 167 20.90 1.93 3.89
N GLU A 168 21.60 2.75 3.10
CA GLU A 168 22.53 3.79 3.59
C GLU A 168 21.90 5.18 3.62
N GLY A 169 20.94 5.45 2.71
CA GLY A 169 20.19 6.70 2.68
C GLY A 169 19.13 6.80 3.78
N LYS A 170 18.58 7.99 4.03
CA LYS A 170 17.46 8.14 4.96
C LYS A 170 16.24 7.36 4.46
N VAL A 171 15.62 6.54 5.29
CA VAL A 171 14.33 5.90 5.01
C VAL A 171 13.31 6.46 5.99
N ARG A 172 12.28 7.15 5.48
CA ARG A 172 11.24 7.79 6.27
C ARG A 172 9.88 7.23 5.88
N LEU A 173 9.13 6.73 6.85
CA LEU A 173 7.76 6.27 6.69
C LEU A 173 6.83 7.19 7.47
N PHE A 174 5.92 7.89 6.80
CA PHE A 174 4.79 8.56 7.41
C PHE A 174 3.57 7.69 7.23
N TYR A 175 2.97 7.20 8.32
CA TYR A 175 1.88 6.25 8.24
C TYR A 175 0.64 6.74 8.99
N GLY A 176 -0.44 6.92 8.25
CA GLY A 176 -1.74 7.35 8.73
C GLY A 176 -2.70 6.19 9.04
N ALA A 177 -3.29 6.20 10.23
CA ALA A 177 -4.35 5.26 10.61
C ALA A 177 -5.42 5.96 11.48
N ARG A 178 -6.61 5.33 11.55
CA ARG A 178 -7.72 5.86 12.36
C ARG A 178 -7.32 5.91 13.83
N SER A 179 -6.87 4.80 14.41
CA SER A 179 -6.29 4.76 15.75
C SER A 179 -5.05 3.88 15.79
N GLY A 180 -4.40 3.77 16.96
CA GLY A 180 -3.30 2.83 17.17
C GLY A 180 -3.67 1.37 16.93
N LEU A 181 -4.95 0.99 17.06
CA LEU A 181 -5.42 -0.36 16.75
C LEU A 181 -5.35 -0.67 15.25
N GLU A 182 -5.52 0.35 14.40
CA GLU A 182 -5.45 0.23 12.94
C GLU A 182 -4.09 0.60 12.36
N MET A 183 -3.06 0.76 13.20
CA MET A 183 -1.66 0.89 12.76
C MET A 183 -1.12 -0.47 12.31
N LEU A 184 -1.57 -0.95 11.15
CA LEU A 184 -1.24 -2.28 10.62
C LEU A 184 0.28 -2.49 10.52
N TYR A 185 0.78 -3.64 10.98
CA TYR A 185 2.21 -3.98 11.12
C TYR A 185 3.00 -3.10 12.12
N MET A 186 2.31 -2.24 12.86
CA MET A 186 2.86 -1.36 13.90
C MET A 186 1.94 -1.34 15.14
N ASN A 187 1.11 -2.37 15.31
CA ASN A 187 0.17 -2.51 16.42
C ASN A 187 0.48 -3.78 17.22
N THR A 188 -0.36 -4.10 18.20
CA THR A 188 -0.17 -5.26 19.09
C THR A 188 -0.43 -6.60 18.41
N GLU A 189 -1.27 -6.64 17.38
CA GLU A 189 -1.59 -7.89 16.65
C GLU A 189 -0.46 -8.29 15.71
N ASN A 190 0.15 -7.30 15.07
CA ASN A 190 1.31 -7.49 14.23
C ASN A 190 2.18 -6.23 14.25
N ALA A 191 3.44 -6.41 14.62
CA ALA A 191 4.44 -5.35 14.74
C ALA A 191 5.65 -5.58 13.81
N ASP A 192 5.46 -6.22 12.64
CA ASP A 192 6.54 -6.57 11.71
C ASP A 192 7.49 -5.39 11.40
N LEU A 193 6.96 -4.17 11.29
CA LEU A 193 7.78 -2.99 10.99
C LEU A 193 8.65 -2.53 12.16
N ALA A 194 8.33 -2.95 13.40
CA ALA A 194 9.16 -2.67 14.57
C ALA A 194 10.52 -3.38 14.50
N ASN A 195 10.62 -4.48 13.74
CA ASN A 195 11.88 -5.20 13.51
C ASN A 195 12.94 -4.37 12.78
N TYR A 196 12.57 -3.22 12.20
CA TYR A 196 13.49 -2.35 11.47
C TYR A 196 13.80 -1.05 12.23
N PHE A 197 13.25 -0.84 13.43
CA PHE A 197 13.50 0.38 14.21
C PHE A 197 14.93 0.49 14.75
N ASP A 198 15.67 -0.61 14.80
CA ASP A 198 17.08 -0.66 15.12
C ASP A 198 17.98 -0.26 13.93
N GLN A 199 17.44 -0.24 12.71
CA GLN A 199 18.14 0.22 11.52
C GLN A 199 18.39 1.73 11.64
N ALA A 200 19.67 2.12 11.71
CA ALA A 200 20.07 3.52 11.89
C ALA A 200 19.48 4.49 10.84
N THR A 201 19.15 3.98 9.65
CA THR A 201 18.59 4.77 8.55
C THR A 201 17.06 4.85 8.54
N PHE A 202 16.35 3.96 9.26
CA PHE A 202 14.91 3.88 9.26
C PHE A 202 14.27 4.74 10.35
N LYS A 203 13.23 5.50 10.00
CA LYS A 203 12.32 6.13 10.97
C LYS A 203 10.89 6.04 10.46
N ALA A 204 9.97 5.73 11.36
CA ALA A 204 8.55 5.77 11.10
C ALA A 204 7.87 6.83 11.98
N PHE A 205 6.95 7.58 11.40
CA PHE A 205 6.16 8.62 12.04
C PHE A 205 4.68 8.27 11.89
N GLN A 206 3.97 8.30 13.01
CA GLN A 206 2.56 7.94 13.06
C GLN A 206 1.70 9.19 12.91
N ALA A 207 0.69 9.11 12.05
CA ALA A 207 -0.35 10.11 11.92
C ALA A 207 -1.68 9.47 12.33
N LEU A 208 -2.14 9.74 13.55
CA LEU A 208 -3.41 9.19 14.03
C LEU A 208 -4.54 10.20 13.78
N SER A 209 -5.78 9.71 13.71
CA SER A 209 -6.93 10.60 13.78
C SER A 209 -6.96 11.29 15.15
N PRO A 210 -7.13 12.62 15.22
CA PRO A 210 -7.29 13.32 16.49
C PRO A 210 -8.67 13.05 17.12
N ARG A 211 -9.67 12.64 16.32
CA ARG A 211 -11.03 12.29 16.77
C ARG A 211 -11.50 11.01 16.06
N PRO A 212 -10.94 9.83 16.41
CA PRO A 212 -11.22 8.56 15.72
C PRO A 212 -12.67 8.06 15.85
N HIS A 213 -13.41 8.55 16.85
CA HIS A 213 -14.84 8.25 17.05
C HIS A 213 -15.78 9.15 16.24
N PHE A 214 -15.25 10.18 15.59
CA PHE A 214 -16.01 11.14 14.77
C PHE A 214 -15.61 11.06 13.29
N ASP A 215 -15.00 9.95 12.88
CA ASP A 215 -14.51 9.70 11.52
C ASP A 215 -13.62 10.82 10.95
N GLU A 216 -12.93 11.55 11.82
CA GLU A 216 -11.95 12.54 11.37
C GLU A 216 -10.78 11.81 10.71
N PRO A 217 -10.31 12.23 9.53
CA PRO A 217 -9.20 11.56 8.87
C PRO A 217 -7.92 11.61 9.71
N PRO A 218 -7.00 10.66 9.50
CA PRO A 218 -5.68 10.71 10.12
C PRO A 218 -4.99 12.05 9.82
N ALA A 219 -4.36 12.65 10.83
CA ALA A 219 -3.72 13.97 10.72
C ALA A 219 -2.37 13.90 10.01
N LEU A 220 -2.37 13.42 8.77
CA LEU A 220 -1.16 13.17 7.99
C LEU A 220 -0.40 14.46 7.68
N GLY A 221 -1.12 15.53 7.32
CA GLY A 221 -0.52 16.84 7.10
C GLY A 221 0.24 17.34 8.34
N ALA A 222 -0.38 17.27 9.52
CA ALA A 222 0.28 17.69 10.76
C ALA A 222 1.55 16.88 11.07
N ALA A 223 1.53 15.57 10.81
CA ALA A 223 2.72 14.74 10.96
C ALA A 223 3.83 15.15 9.98
N LEU A 224 3.50 15.43 8.72
CA LEU A 224 4.47 15.93 7.74
C LEU A 224 5.04 17.29 8.18
N ASP A 225 4.18 18.22 8.58
CA ASP A 225 4.56 19.58 8.97
C ASP A 225 5.47 19.59 10.20
N GLN A 226 5.25 18.68 11.16
CA GLN A 226 6.13 18.51 12.33
C GLN A 226 7.57 18.15 11.93
N HIS A 227 7.75 17.52 10.77
CA HIS A 227 9.04 17.11 10.23
C HIS A 227 9.48 17.94 9.02
N ALA A 228 8.94 19.15 8.87
CA ALA A 228 9.14 20.03 7.73
C ALA A 228 10.62 20.28 7.37
N SER A 229 11.51 20.46 8.36
CA SER A 229 12.93 20.72 8.09
C SER A 229 13.62 19.53 7.40
N GLU A 230 13.41 18.32 7.93
CA GLU A 230 13.96 17.08 7.35
C GLU A 230 13.32 16.78 5.99
N LEU A 231 12.01 16.99 5.86
CA LEU A 231 11.32 16.81 4.59
C LEU A 231 11.80 17.80 3.54
N LYS A 232 12.08 19.05 3.91
CA LYS A 232 12.63 20.05 2.99
C LYS A 232 13.98 19.60 2.42
N GLU A 233 14.87 19.10 3.27
CA GLU A 233 16.16 18.52 2.83
C GLU A 233 15.93 17.37 1.85
N MET A 234 15.03 16.44 2.18
CA MET A 234 14.73 15.29 1.31
C MET A 234 14.12 15.72 -0.02
N LEU A 235 13.16 16.66 -0.03
CA LEU A 235 12.50 17.16 -1.25
C LEU A 235 13.48 17.90 -2.17
N GLN A 236 14.52 18.53 -1.61
CA GLN A 236 15.56 19.23 -2.37
C GLN A 236 16.69 18.31 -2.87
N ASP A 237 16.83 17.12 -2.28
CA ASP A 237 17.83 16.14 -2.71
C ASP A 237 17.42 15.52 -4.07
N PRO A 238 18.24 15.66 -5.13
CA PRO A 238 17.95 15.12 -6.45
C PRO A 238 17.93 13.59 -6.51
N GLN A 239 18.40 12.91 -5.46
CA GLN A 239 18.38 11.46 -5.32
C GLN A 239 17.18 10.94 -4.53
N THR A 240 16.33 11.80 -3.94
CA THR A 240 15.18 11.33 -3.15
C THR A 240 14.13 10.70 -4.04
N HIS A 241 13.65 9.52 -3.62
CA HIS A 241 12.46 8.87 -4.16
C HIS A 241 11.31 8.98 -3.17
N ILE A 242 10.13 9.30 -3.68
CA ILE A 242 8.90 9.49 -2.93
C ILE A 242 7.88 8.44 -3.38
N PHE A 243 7.30 7.75 -2.41
CA PHE A 243 6.31 6.70 -2.60
C PHE A 243 5.06 7.04 -1.79
N VAL A 244 3.89 7.07 -2.45
CA VAL A 244 2.62 7.39 -1.80
C VAL A 244 1.63 6.24 -2.01
N ALA A 245 0.98 5.76 -0.96
CA ALA A 245 0.00 4.68 -1.07
C ALA A 245 -1.17 4.82 -0.10
N GLY A 246 -2.39 4.67 -0.60
CA GLY A 246 -3.61 4.74 0.22
C GLY A 246 -4.81 5.35 -0.51
N PRO A 247 -5.85 5.78 0.22
CA PRO A 247 -7.04 6.37 -0.38
C PRO A 247 -6.73 7.66 -1.15
N GLN A 248 -7.36 7.89 -2.29
CA GLN A 248 -7.16 9.11 -3.11
C GLN A 248 -7.26 10.42 -2.30
N ALA A 249 -8.15 10.46 -1.30
CA ALA A 249 -8.36 11.62 -0.44
C ALA A 249 -7.13 12.02 0.39
N MET A 250 -6.16 11.12 0.61
CA MET A 250 -4.95 11.46 1.35
C MET A 250 -4.01 12.36 0.56
N LEU A 251 -4.03 12.29 -0.78
CA LEU A 251 -3.05 12.96 -1.64
C LEU A 251 -3.07 14.47 -1.42
N GLY A 252 -4.26 15.06 -1.27
CA GLY A 252 -4.40 16.49 -1.02
C GLY A 252 -3.72 16.95 0.27
N GLN A 253 -3.72 16.13 1.33
CA GLN A 253 -2.97 16.48 2.56
C GLN A 253 -1.46 16.48 2.31
N VAL A 254 -0.97 15.49 1.56
CA VAL A 254 0.47 15.35 1.25
C VAL A 254 0.95 16.51 0.39
N GLU A 255 0.25 16.82 -0.70
CA GLU A 255 0.60 17.91 -1.60
C GLU A 255 0.53 19.27 -0.91
N ASN A 256 -0.49 19.50 -0.07
CA ASN A 256 -0.60 20.74 0.70
C ASN A 256 0.58 20.93 1.67
N SER A 257 0.94 19.90 2.43
CA SER A 257 2.11 19.95 3.32
C SER A 257 3.40 20.16 2.54
N PHE A 258 3.62 19.44 1.43
CA PHE A 258 4.82 19.63 0.61
C PHE A 258 4.89 21.03 -0.01
N ALA A 259 3.77 21.60 -0.47
CA ALA A 259 3.73 22.98 -0.95
C ALA A 259 4.13 24.00 0.13
N GLN A 260 3.67 23.80 1.37
CA GLN A 260 4.07 24.63 2.50
C GLN A 260 5.56 24.47 2.85
N ILE A 261 6.06 23.23 2.87
CA ILE A 261 7.45 22.90 3.22
C ILE A 261 8.45 23.48 2.20
N VAL A 262 8.13 23.41 0.91
CA VAL A 262 8.98 23.96 -0.16
C VAL A 262 9.03 25.50 -0.08
N GLY A 263 7.98 26.13 0.44
CA GLY A 263 7.97 27.57 0.78
C GLY A 263 7.20 28.46 -0.21
N SER A 264 6.64 27.89 -1.28
CA SER A 264 5.62 28.56 -2.09
C SER A 264 4.71 27.55 -2.81
N THR A 265 3.43 27.89 -2.94
CA THR A 265 2.45 27.10 -3.72
C THR A 265 2.78 27.07 -5.22
N GLY A 266 3.65 27.96 -5.72
CA GLY A 266 4.12 27.98 -7.09
C GLY A 266 5.28 27.03 -7.38
N ASP A 267 6.13 26.74 -6.38
CA ASP A 267 7.32 25.90 -6.57
C ASP A 267 6.99 24.39 -6.50
N TRP A 268 5.98 23.99 -5.73
CA TRP A 268 5.58 22.59 -5.62
C TRP A 268 5.12 21.98 -6.95
N PRO A 269 4.22 22.60 -7.74
CA PRO A 269 3.83 22.04 -9.04
C PRO A 269 5.01 21.78 -9.98
N THR A 270 6.00 22.68 -9.99
CA THR A 270 7.23 22.51 -10.79
C THR A 270 8.09 21.37 -10.27
N LEU A 271 8.31 21.30 -8.95
CA LEU A 271 9.06 20.20 -8.33
C LEU A 271 8.35 18.85 -8.53
N TYR A 272 7.03 18.82 -8.37
CA TYR A 272 6.20 17.65 -8.55
C TYR A 272 6.30 17.11 -9.97
N GLN A 273 6.16 17.98 -10.98
CA GLN A 273 6.35 17.58 -12.37
C GLN A 273 7.76 17.04 -12.61
N HIS A 274 8.78 17.68 -12.06
CA HIS A 274 10.16 17.20 -12.17
C HIS A 274 10.38 15.83 -11.49
N LEU A 275 9.73 15.56 -10.35
CA LEU A 275 9.76 14.27 -9.67
C LEU A 275 9.07 13.18 -10.51
N LEU A 276 7.97 13.50 -11.18
CA LEU A 276 7.28 12.59 -12.11
C LEU A 276 8.16 12.28 -13.32
N ASP A 277 8.69 13.30 -14.00
CA ASP A 277 9.51 13.16 -15.20
C ASP A 277 10.80 12.38 -14.93
N SER A 278 11.36 12.49 -13.72
CA SER A 278 12.54 11.75 -13.28
C SER A 278 12.24 10.37 -12.68
N GLY A 279 10.98 9.95 -12.64
CA GLY A 279 10.57 8.65 -12.06
C GLY A 279 10.78 8.55 -10.54
N ARG A 280 10.95 9.68 -9.87
CA ARG A 280 11.21 9.78 -8.42
C ARG A 280 9.93 9.89 -7.60
N TRP A 281 8.81 10.28 -8.21
CA TRP A 281 7.49 10.18 -7.60
C TRP A 281 6.77 8.92 -8.07
N ASN A 282 6.33 8.09 -7.13
CA ASN A 282 5.58 6.87 -7.40
C ASN A 282 4.36 6.81 -6.49
N GLN A 283 3.20 6.45 -7.03
CA GLN A 283 1.97 6.39 -6.23
C GLN A 283 1.06 5.21 -6.58
N VAL A 284 0.38 4.69 -5.56
CA VAL A 284 -0.67 3.67 -5.68
C VAL A 284 -1.87 4.17 -4.88
N LEU A 285 -2.85 4.76 -5.58
CA LEU A 285 -4.04 5.36 -4.97
C LEU A 285 -5.29 4.58 -5.38
N TYR A 286 -6.29 4.55 -4.49
CA TYR A 286 -7.57 3.86 -4.68
C TYR A 286 -8.76 4.60 -4.04
#